data_AF-F9ZKH2-F1
#
_entry.id   AF-F9ZKH2-F1
#
_cell.length_a   1.000
_cell.length_b   1.000
_cell.length_c   1.000
_cell.angle_alpha   90.00
_cell.angle_beta   90.00
_cell.angle_gamma   90.00
#
_symmetry.space_group_name_H-M   'P 1'
#
loop_
_entity.id
_entity.type
_entity.pdbx_description
1 polymer ?
#
loop_
_entity_poly.entity_id
_entity_poly.type
_entity_poly.pdbx_seq_one_letter_code
_entity_poly.pdbx_strand_id
1 'polypeptide(L)'
;MEMKNYIESAEKKAGKQIELAKILGVTAGYLRAVKAGKKGFSTDMCIVLADYIGADRLEVIAASNLVTEKDERKRKIFESCFTRAASFSFAAFLIFALTIVSPSPANAAISPSESSSICIM
;
A
#
# COMPACT_ATOMS: atom_id res chain seq x y z
N MET A 1 -7.94 3.89 -12.26
CA MET A 1 -6.75 3.04 -12.49
C MET A 1 -7.14 1.98 -13.50
N GLU A 2 -6.37 1.81 -14.59
CA GLU A 2 -6.77 0.91 -15.68
C GLU A 2 -6.04 -0.43 -15.62
N MET A 3 -6.72 -1.49 -16.07
CA MET A 3 -6.14 -2.84 -16.18
C MET A 3 -4.83 -2.86 -16.99
N LYS A 4 -4.75 -2.02 -18.04
CA LYS A 4 -3.55 -1.84 -18.85
C LYS A 4 -2.34 -1.43 -18.03
N ASN A 5 -2.51 -0.55 -17.03
CA ASN A 5 -1.40 -0.05 -16.22
C ASN A 5 -0.80 -1.16 -15.35
N TYR A 6 -1.64 -2.03 -14.78
CA TYR A 6 -1.18 -3.20 -14.04
C TYR A 6 -0.39 -4.17 -14.92
N ILE A 7 -0.88 -4.42 -16.14
CA ILE A 7 -0.17 -5.25 -17.12
C ILE A 7 1.17 -4.62 -17.49
N GLU A 8 1.24 -3.32 -17.74
CA GLU A 8 2.49 -2.64 -18.10
C GLU A 8 3.51 -2.64 -16.96
N SER A 9 3.07 -2.44 -15.71
CA SER A 9 3.93 -2.59 -14.54
C SER A 9 4.47 -4.01 -14.41
N ALA A 10 3.64 -5.02 -14.65
CA ALA A 10 4.05 -6.42 -14.63
C ALA A 10 4.99 -6.77 -15.79
N GLU A 11 4.75 -6.25 -17.00
CA GLU A 11 5.61 -6.41 -18.17
C GLU A 11 7.00 -5.80 -17.91
N LYS A 12 7.06 -4.61 -17.28
CA LYS A 12 8.32 -3.99 -16.86
C LYS A 12 9.08 -4.86 -15.87
N LYS A 13 8.40 -5.41 -14.84
CA LYS A 13 9.02 -6.29 -13.85
C LYS A 13 9.48 -7.63 -14.46
N ALA A 14 8.71 -8.20 -15.38
CA ALA A 14 9.04 -9.45 -16.09
C ALA A 14 10.08 -9.26 -17.21
N GLY A 15 10.38 -8.02 -17.60
CA GLY A 15 11.29 -7.67 -18.69
C GLY A 15 10.72 -7.86 -20.10
N LYS A 16 9.87 -8.87 -20.32
CA LYS A 16 9.18 -9.11 -21.60
C LYS A 16 7.74 -9.58 -21.41
N GLN A 17 6.87 -9.20 -22.35
CA GLN A 17 5.46 -9.62 -22.38
C GLN A 17 5.29 -11.16 -22.39
N ILE A 18 6.16 -11.87 -23.09
CA ILE A 18 6.08 -13.34 -23.18
C ILE A 18 6.40 -14.03 -21.85
N GLU A 19 7.27 -13.43 -21.02
CA GLU A 19 7.58 -13.97 -19.69
C GLU A 19 6.42 -13.70 -18.72
N LEU A 20 5.78 -12.53 -18.79
CA LEU A 20 4.55 -12.27 -18.05
C LEU A 20 3.44 -13.27 -18.43
N ALA A 21 3.28 -13.56 -19.72
CA ALA A 21 2.30 -14.53 -20.19
C ALA A 21 2.55 -15.94 -19.60
N LYS A 22 3.82 -16.36 -19.50
CA LYS A 22 4.19 -17.62 -18.83
C LYS A 22 3.87 -17.61 -17.33
N ILE A 23 4.20 -16.51 -16.63
CA ILE A 23 3.89 -16.35 -15.19
C ILE A 23 2.38 -16.48 -14.94
N LEU A 24 1.58 -15.89 -15.81
CA LEU A 24 0.11 -15.91 -15.73
C LEU A 24 -0.51 -17.18 -16.34
N GLY A 25 0.28 -18.11 -16.90
CA GLY A 25 -0.21 -19.35 -17.49
C GLY A 25 -1.06 -19.16 -18.76
N VAL A 26 -0.86 -18.09 -19.53
CA VAL A 26 -1.66 -17.75 -20.72
C VAL A 26 -0.81 -17.48 -21.96
N THR A 27 -1.47 -17.38 -23.11
CA THR A 27 -0.80 -16.99 -24.36
C THR A 27 -0.54 -15.48 -24.42
N ALA A 28 0.51 -15.07 -25.15
CA ALA A 28 0.77 -13.65 -25.40
C ALA A 28 -0.39 -12.96 -26.16
N GLY A 29 -1.11 -13.71 -27.01
CA GLY A 29 -2.30 -13.20 -27.69
C GLY A 29 -3.45 -12.89 -26.72
N TYR A 30 -3.67 -13.74 -25.72
CA TYR A 30 -4.66 -13.48 -24.67
C TYR A 30 -4.28 -12.22 -23.87
N LEU A 31 -3.02 -12.08 -23.47
CA LEU A 31 -2.54 -10.90 -22.76
C LEU A 31 -2.73 -9.60 -23.56
N ARG A 32 -2.47 -9.63 -24.88
CA ARG A 32 -2.75 -8.50 -25.79
C ARG A 32 -4.24 -8.15 -25.86
N ALA A 33 -5.12 -9.15 -25.88
CA ALA A 33 -6.56 -8.93 -25.91
C ALA A 33 -7.06 -8.25 -24.61
N VAL A 34 -6.54 -8.67 -23.45
CA VAL A 34 -6.85 -8.04 -22.17
C VAL A 34 -6.31 -6.62 -22.10
N LYS A 35 -5.06 -6.40 -22.51
CA LYS A 35 -4.44 -5.07 -22.56
C LYS A 35 -5.18 -4.09 -23.50
N ALA A 36 -5.80 -4.62 -24.56
CA ALA A 36 -6.65 -3.87 -25.48
C ALA A 36 -8.09 -3.67 -24.99
N GLY A 37 -8.41 -4.10 -23.76
CA GLY A 37 -9.75 -3.96 -23.18
C GLY A 37 -10.81 -4.86 -23.81
N LYS A 38 -10.42 -5.89 -24.57
CA LYS A 38 -11.38 -6.80 -25.24
C LYS A 38 -11.84 -7.94 -24.35
N LYS A 39 -11.11 -8.22 -23.27
CA LYS A 39 -11.37 -9.29 -22.30
C LYS A 39 -10.89 -8.86 -20.91
N GLY A 40 -11.53 -9.36 -19.86
CA GLY A 40 -11.00 -9.34 -18.50
C GLY A 40 -10.18 -10.61 -18.19
N PHE A 41 -9.36 -10.52 -17.15
CA PHE A 41 -8.76 -11.67 -16.48
C PHE A 41 -9.76 -12.36 -15.55
N SER A 42 -9.56 -13.66 -15.33
CA SER A 42 -10.18 -14.38 -14.23
C SER A 42 -9.60 -13.94 -12.88
N THR A 43 -10.32 -14.20 -11.79
CA THR A 43 -9.96 -13.72 -10.44
C THR A 43 -8.60 -14.27 -9.97
N ASP A 44 -8.32 -15.55 -10.23
CA ASP A 44 -7.04 -16.20 -9.93
C ASP A 44 -5.88 -15.50 -10.64
N MET A 45 -6.03 -15.17 -11.92
CA MET A 45 -5.04 -14.43 -12.68
C MET A 45 -4.81 -13.02 -12.13
N CYS A 46 -5.87 -12.33 -11.71
CA CYS A 46 -5.76 -11.03 -11.05
C CYS A 46 -4.95 -11.11 -9.75
N ILE A 47 -5.16 -12.16 -8.95
CA ILE A 47 -4.42 -12.38 -7.71
C ILE A 47 -2.94 -12.61 -8.01
N VAL A 48 -2.62 -13.50 -8.96
CA VAL A 48 -1.22 -13.75 -9.37
C VAL A 48 -0.57 -12.48 -9.88
N LEU A 49 -1.26 -11.69 -10.71
CA LEU A 49 -0.74 -10.43 -11.22
C LEU A 49 -0.49 -9.42 -10.10
N ALA A 50 -1.44 -9.25 -9.18
CA ALA A 50 -1.35 -8.33 -8.05
C ALA A 50 -0.17 -8.67 -7.14
N ASP A 51 -0.06 -9.95 -6.74
CA ASP A 51 1.04 -10.44 -5.92
C ASP A 51 2.39 -10.27 -6.63
N TYR A 52 2.42 -10.52 -7.94
CA TYR A 52 3.63 -10.37 -8.73
C TYR A 52 4.13 -8.92 -8.75
N ILE A 53 3.25 -7.91 -8.76
CA ILE A 53 3.65 -6.49 -8.80
C ILE A 53 3.56 -5.77 -7.45
N GLY A 54 3.09 -6.44 -6.40
CA GLY A 54 2.86 -5.84 -5.09
C GLY A 54 1.71 -4.83 -5.08
N ALA A 55 0.70 -5.01 -5.95
CA ALA A 55 -0.50 -4.19 -5.98
C ALA A 55 -1.61 -4.79 -5.09
N ASP A 56 -2.62 -3.98 -4.76
CA ASP A 56 -3.79 -4.47 -4.04
C ASP A 56 -4.62 -5.42 -4.93
N ARG A 57 -4.94 -6.60 -4.40
CA ARG A 57 -5.67 -7.65 -5.14
C ARG A 57 -7.07 -7.19 -5.55
N LEU A 58 -7.79 -6.45 -4.69
CA LEU A 58 -9.14 -5.97 -4.99
C LEU A 58 -9.11 -4.91 -6.08
N GLU A 59 -8.11 -4.03 -6.09
CA GLU A 59 -7.97 -3.03 -7.16
C GLU A 59 -7.71 -3.67 -8.52
N VAL A 60 -6.86 -4.71 -8.58
CA VAL A 60 -6.59 -5.43 -9.84
C VAL A 60 -7.84 -6.19 -10.31
N ILE A 61 -8.56 -6.85 -9.40
CA ILE A 61 -9.82 -7.54 -9.72
C ILE A 61 -10.88 -6.55 -10.22
N ALA A 62 -11.05 -5.42 -9.53
CA ALA A 62 -11.99 -4.37 -9.91
C ALA A 62 -11.66 -3.80 -11.29
N ALA A 63 -10.38 -3.51 -11.55
CA ALA A 63 -9.92 -3.03 -12.85
C ALA A 63 -10.20 -4.03 -13.97
N SER A 64 -9.99 -5.33 -13.74
CA SER A 64 -10.30 -6.39 -14.71
C SER A 64 -11.79 -6.45 -15.05
N ASN A 65 -12.66 -6.42 -14.03
CA ASN A 65 -14.10 -6.51 -14.24
C ASN A 65 -14.67 -5.26 -14.93
N LEU A 66 -14.14 -4.08 -14.64
CA LEU A 66 -14.55 -2.82 -15.28
C LEU A 66 -14.33 -2.78 -16.79
N VAL A 67 -13.42 -3.61 -17.32
CA VAL A 67 -13.15 -3.69 -18.76
C VAL A 67 -14.38 -4.14 -19.55
N THR A 68 -15.11 -5.13 -19.03
CA THR A 68 -16.24 -5.75 -19.75
C THR A 68 -17.60 -5.46 -19.13
N GLU A 69 -17.65 -4.89 -17.92
CA GLU A 69 -18.89 -4.61 -17.22
C GLU A 69 -19.64 -3.43 -17.83
N LYS A 70 -20.91 -3.67 -18.18
CA LYS A 70 -21.82 -2.70 -18.81
C LYS A 70 -22.89 -2.19 -17.84
N ASP A 71 -23.16 -2.95 -16.77
CA ASP A 71 -24.11 -2.56 -15.75
C ASP A 71 -23.52 -1.42 -14.90
N GLU A 72 -24.11 -0.24 -15.01
CA GLU A 72 -23.68 0.97 -14.31
C GLU A 72 -23.65 0.82 -12.79
N ARG A 73 -24.59 0.05 -12.20
CA ARG A 73 -24.60 -0.20 -10.75
C ARG A 73 -23.35 -1.00 -10.35
N LYS A 74 -22.99 -2.02 -11.13
CA LYS A 74 -21.80 -2.84 -10.86
C LYS A 74 -20.51 -2.05 -11.11
N ARG A 75 -20.48 -1.22 -12.16
CA ARG A 75 -19.34 -0.32 -12.42
C ARG A 75 -19.04 0.58 -11.21
N LYS A 76 -20.07 1.22 -10.63
CA LYS A 76 -19.92 2.03 -9.41
C LYS A 76 -19.36 1.25 -8.22
N ILE A 77 -19.75 -0.03 -8.06
CA ILE A 77 -19.20 -0.90 -7.03
C ILE A 77 -17.69 -1.10 -7.25
N PHE A 78 -17.27 -1.44 -8.47
CA PHE A 78 -15.85 -1.62 -8.77
C PHE A 78 -15.04 -0.33 -8.70
N GLU A 79 -15.60 0.79 -9.12
CA GLU A 79 -14.96 2.11 -9.00
C GLU A 79 -14.72 2.50 -7.54
N SER A 80 -15.62 2.11 -6.63
CA SER A 80 -15.44 2.33 -5.18
C SER A 80 -14.27 1.54 -4.57
N CYS A 81 -13.76 0.51 -5.25
CA CYS A 81 -12.61 -0.26 -4.76
C CYS A 81 -11.30 0.55 -4.81
N PHE A 82 -11.19 1.56 -5.69
CA PHE A 82 -9.97 2.36 -5.83
C PHE A 82 -9.83 3.49 -4.80
N THR A 83 -10.90 3.85 -4.10
CA THR A 83 -10.87 4.94 -3.11
C THR A 83 -10.51 4.45 -1.70
N ARG A 84 -10.55 3.13 -1.47
CA ARG A 84 -10.44 2.54 -0.13
C ARG A 84 -9.01 2.23 0.31
N ALA A 85 -8.06 2.07 -0.61
CA ALA A 85 -6.71 1.58 -0.34
C ALA A 85 -5.79 2.57 0.42
N ALA A 86 -6.17 3.83 0.60
CA ALA A 86 -5.32 4.86 1.22
C ALA A 86 -5.25 4.82 2.77
N SER A 87 -5.90 3.86 3.46
CA SER A 87 -6.24 4.01 4.89
C SER A 87 -5.35 3.28 5.92
N PHE A 88 -4.31 2.53 5.54
CA PHE A 88 -3.57 1.71 6.53
C PHE A 88 -2.10 2.08 6.82
N SER A 89 -1.48 3.05 6.13
CA SER A 89 -0.06 3.37 6.37
C SER A 89 0.21 4.55 7.31
N PHE A 90 -0.79 5.31 7.75
CA PHE A 90 -0.52 6.53 8.54
C PHE A 90 -0.29 6.28 10.04
N ALA A 91 -0.81 5.18 10.61
CA ALA A 91 -0.70 4.92 12.04
C ALA A 91 0.70 4.46 12.51
N ALA A 92 1.50 3.86 11.62
CA ALA A 92 2.82 3.33 11.97
C ALA A 92 3.89 4.44 12.14
N PHE A 93 3.70 5.61 11.53
CA PHE A 93 4.67 6.72 11.64
C PHE A 93 4.59 7.48 12.97
N LEU A 94 3.44 7.49 13.66
CA LEU A 94 3.28 8.20 14.93
C LEU A 94 3.87 7.47 16.14
N ILE A 95 4.08 6.15 16.06
CA ILE A 95 4.58 5.36 17.19
C ILE A 95 6.11 5.53 17.37
N PHE A 96 6.87 5.81 16.30
CA PHE A 96 8.32 5.93 16.38
C PHE A 96 8.81 7.26 16.99
N ALA A 97 7.98 8.31 16.97
CA ALA A 97 8.39 9.65 17.44
C ALA A 97 8.41 9.80 18.98
N LEU A 98 7.78 8.89 19.73
CA LEU A 98 7.62 9.03 21.18
C LEU A 98 8.69 8.32 22.02
N THR A 99 9.58 7.52 21.43
CA THR A 99 10.53 6.67 22.20
C THR A 99 11.96 7.22 22.33
N ILE A 100 12.26 8.44 21.86
CA ILE A 100 13.64 8.98 21.85
C ILE A 100 13.90 10.07 22.90
N VAL A 101 12.92 10.47 23.73
CA VAL A 101 13.20 11.39 24.84
C VAL A 101 13.63 10.59 26.08
N SER A 102 14.93 10.37 26.20
CA SER A 102 15.57 9.97 27.46
C SER A 102 15.47 11.13 28.45
N PRO A 103 14.89 10.99 29.66
CA PRO A 103 14.96 12.03 30.67
C PRO A 103 16.42 12.17 31.15
N SER A 104 17.00 13.37 31.06
CA SER A 104 18.32 13.66 31.63
C SER A 104 18.32 13.39 33.15
N PRO A 105 19.41 12.85 33.73
CA PRO A 105 19.49 12.61 35.17
C PRO A 105 19.48 13.94 35.92
N ALA A 106 18.56 14.09 36.87
CA ALA A 106 18.53 15.22 37.79
C ALA A 106 19.76 15.14 38.72
N ASN A 107 20.68 16.09 38.59
CA ASN A 107 21.82 16.22 39.49
C ASN A 107 21.32 16.78 40.82
N ALA A 108 21.11 15.93 41.83
CA ALA A 108 20.80 16.35 43.18
C ALA A 108 22.05 16.96 43.83
N ALA A 109 22.21 18.29 43.74
CA ALA A 109 23.22 19.00 44.51
C ALA A 109 22.76 19.06 45.97
N ILE A 110 23.45 18.31 46.83
CA ILE A 110 23.36 18.38 48.29
C ILE A 110 23.93 19.74 48.70
N SER A 111 23.10 20.61 49.30
CA SER A 111 23.57 21.85 49.93
C SER A 111 24.11 21.55 51.34
N PRO A 112 25.32 22.03 51.70
CA PRO A 112 25.83 21.89 53.05
C PRO A 112 25.09 22.82 54.01
N SER A 113 24.76 22.27 55.18
CA SER A 113 24.29 22.98 56.36
C SER A 113 25.39 23.87 56.92
N GLU A 114 25.09 25.13 57.23
CA GLU A 114 25.76 25.81 58.34
C GLU A 114 24.80 26.76 59.06
N SER A 115 25.04 26.85 60.37
CA SER A 115 24.13 27.21 61.44
C SER A 115 24.48 28.59 62.01
N SER A 116 23.48 29.22 62.65
CA SER A 116 23.57 30.38 63.57
C SER A 116 23.77 31.76 62.89
N SER A 117 23.14 32.86 63.31
CA SER A 117 22.63 33.24 64.63
C SER A 117 21.39 34.13 64.55
N ILE A 118 20.54 33.93 65.56
CA ILE A 118 19.52 34.84 66.08
C ILE A 118 20.17 36.15 66.56
N CYS A 119 19.57 37.29 66.21
CA CYS A 119 19.59 38.51 67.03
C CYS A 119 18.21 39.18 66.94
N ILE A 120 17.44 39.10 68.03
CA ILE A 120 16.27 39.95 68.31
C ILE A 120 16.70 40.87 69.45
N MET A 121 16.69 42.18 69.21
CA MET A 121 16.30 43.23 70.15
C MET A 121 15.87 44.45 69.36
#